data_AF-A0A9D1IQS3-F1
#
_entry.id   AF-A0A9D1IQS3-F1
#
_cell.length_a   1.000
_cell.length_b   1.000
_cell.length_c   1.000
_cell.angle_alpha   90.00
_cell.angle_beta   90.00
_cell.angle_gamma   90.00
#
_symmetry.space_group_name_H-M   'P 1'
#
loop_
_entity.id
_entity.type
_entity.pdbx_description
1 polymer ?
#
loop_
_entity_poly.entity_id
_entity_poly.type
_entity_poly.pdbx_seq_one_letter_code
_entity_poly.pdbx_strand_id
1 'polypeptide(L)' 'MAKKVSNKKPLFGNNRSHALNATPKKQKVNMQKVTLNGVTVIMSAKEA' A
#
# COMPACT_ATOMS: atom_id res chain seq x y z
N MET A 1 -12.70 -11.69 -7.55
CA MET A 1 -11.57 -10.90 -6.99
C MET A 1 -11.92 -10.45 -5.59
N ALA A 2 -10.98 -10.50 -4.64
CA ALA A 2 -11.23 -10.07 -3.26
C ALA A 2 -11.50 -8.56 -3.19
N LYS A 3 -12.55 -8.15 -2.48
CA LYS A 3 -12.95 -6.74 -2.39
C LYS A 3 -11.89 -5.96 -1.61
N LYS A 4 -11.40 -4.86 -2.18
CA LYS A 4 -10.51 -3.93 -1.46
C LYS A 4 -11.38 -3.10 -0.53
N VAL A 5 -11.23 -3.31 0.78
CA VAL A 5 -12.01 -2.59 1.81
C VAL A 5 -11.31 -1.31 2.25
N SER A 6 -9.98 -1.27 2.24
CA SER A 6 -9.23 -0.07 2.63
C SER A 6 -9.26 1.00 1.55
N ASN A 7 -9.58 2.26 1.90
CA ASN A 7 -9.55 3.40 0.97
C ASN A 7 -8.15 4.04 0.85
N LYS A 8 -7.12 3.47 1.49
CA LYS A 8 -5.77 4.06 1.46
C LYS A 8 -5.19 4.04 0.04
N LYS A 9 -4.76 5.22 -0.40
CA LYS A 9 -4.11 5.45 -1.69
C LYS A 9 -2.59 5.45 -1.53
N PRO A 10 -1.84 4.99 -2.53
CA PRO A 10 -0.40 5.13 -2.53
C PRO A 10 -0.01 6.60 -2.63
N LEU A 11 1.11 6.96 -2.00
CA LEU A 11 1.71 8.28 -2.10
C LEU A 11 2.82 8.27 -3.16
N PHE A 12 3.16 9.45 -3.64
CA PHE A 12 4.25 9.65 -4.60
C PHE A 12 5.26 10.64 -4.02
N GLY A 13 6.54 10.45 -4.33
CA GLY A 13 7.62 11.31 -3.88
C GLY A 13 8.90 10.99 -4.62
N ASN A 14 10.03 11.53 -4.14
CA ASN A 14 11.34 11.32 -4.76
C ASN A 14 12.26 10.52 -3.84
N ASN A 15 12.99 9.56 -4.40
CA ASN A 15 14.22 9.05 -3.79
C ASN A 15 15.30 10.12 -3.96
N ARG A 16 16.08 10.35 -2.90
CA ARG A 16 17.24 11.25 -2.88
C ARG A 16 18.48 10.40 -2.64
N SER A 17 19.47 10.52 -3.52
CA SER A 17 20.77 9.87 -3.34
C SER A 17 21.67 10.70 -2.42
N HIS A 18 22.87 10.20 -2.15
CA HIS A 18 23.93 10.96 -1.45
C HIS A 18 24.25 12.29 -2.15
N ALA A 19 24.12 12.35 -3.48
CA ALA A 19 24.27 13.56 -4.28
C ALA A 19 22.96 14.35 -4.48
N LEU A 20 21.90 14.02 -3.72
CA LEU A 20 20.57 14.63 -3.77
C LEU A 20 19.81 14.51 -5.11
N ASN A 21 20.25 13.62 -6.01
CA ASN A 21 19.57 13.36 -7.27
C ASN A 21 18.13 12.91 -7.04
N ALA A 22 17.19 13.51 -7.78
CA ALA A 22 15.76 13.24 -7.69
C ALA A 22 15.38 12.06 -8.59
N THR A 23 14.87 10.97 -8.03
CA THR A 23 14.25 9.90 -8.83
C THR A 23 12.81 9.68 -8.36
N PRO A 24 11.79 9.78 -9.23
CA PRO A 24 10.40 9.61 -8.82
C PRO A 24 10.14 8.19 -8.31
N LYS A 25 9.36 8.08 -7.24
CA LYS A 25 9.00 6.81 -6.61
C LYS A 25 7.56 6.77 -6.15
N LYS A 26 7.03 5.55 -6.05
CA LYS A 26 5.72 5.26 -5.48
C LYS A 26 5.88 4.60 -4.11
N GLN A 27 5.24 5.19 -3.09
CA GLN A 27 5.10 4.61 -1.77
C GLN A 27 3.82 3.76 -1.74
N LYS A 28 3.98 2.44 -1.88
CA LYS A 28 2.86 1.50 -1.84
C LYS A 28 2.40 1.30 -0.40
N VAL A 29 1.09 1.21 -0.20
CA VAL A 29 0.49 0.78 1.08
C VAL A 29 0.68 -0.73 1.19
N ASN A 30 1.06 -1.23 2.36
CA ASN A 30 1.16 -2.66 2.64
C ASN A 30 -0.26 -3.25 2.73
N MET A 31 -0.77 -3.75 1.60
CA MET A 31 -2.08 -4.37 1.47
C MET A 31 -1.92 -5.89 1.64
N GLN A 32 -2.66 -6.47 2.58
CA GLN A 32 -2.67 -7.90 2.87
C GLN A 32 -4.01 -8.50 2.45
N LYS A 33 -3.95 -9.75 1.98
CA LYS A 33 -5.15 -10.56 1.71
C LYS A 33 -5.49 -11.31 3.00
N VAL A 34 -6.60 -10.96 3.62
CA VAL A 34 -7.04 -11.53 4.91
C VAL A 34 -8.41 -12.18 4.73
N THR A 35 -8.63 -13.31 5.39
CA THR A 35 -9.94 -13.97 5.48
C THR A 35 -10.63 -13.52 6.75
N LEU A 36 -11.70 -12.74 6.63
CA LEU A 36 -12.54 -12.33 7.75
C LEU A 36 -13.90 -12.99 7.59
N ASN A 37 -14.33 -13.74 8.61
CA ASN A 37 -15.66 -14.37 8.67
C ASN A 37 -16.04 -15.13 7.38
N GLY A 38 -15.09 -15.89 6.82
CA GLY A 38 -15.30 -16.69 5.60
C GLY A 38 -15.18 -15.93 4.27
N VAL A 39 -14.97 -14.61 4.29
CA VAL A 39 -14.81 -13.78 3.07
C VAL A 39 -13.36 -13.30 2.92
N THR A 40 -12.80 -13.47 1.72
CA THR A 40 -11.46 -12.93 1.39
C THR A 40 -11.54 -11.44 1.07
N VAL A 41 -10.84 -10.62 1.85
CA VAL A 41 -10.77 -9.16 1.72
C VAL A 41 -9.31 -8.71 1.56
N ILE A 42 -9.07 -7.63 0.81
CA ILE A 42 -7.77 -6.97 0.76
C ILE A 42 -7.83 -5.69 1.60
N MET A 43 -6.99 -5.61 2.63
CA MET A 43 -6.96 -4.50 3.58
C MET A 43 -5.54 -4.10 3.95
N SER A 44 -5.36 -2.91 4.53
CA SER A 44 -4.04 -2.47 4.97
C SER A 44 -3.59 -3.27 6.19
N ALA A 45 -2.30 -3.58 6.32
CA ALA A 45 -1.75 -4.28 7.48
C ALA A 45 -2.00 -3.59 8.84
N LYS A 46 -2.30 -2.28 8.84
CA LYS A 46 -2.69 -1.54 10.07
C LYS A 46 -4.16 -1.75 10.47
N GLU A 47 -4.98 -2.21 9.52
CA GLU A 47 -6.42 -2.44 9.67
C GLU A 47 -6.75 -3.94 9.78
N ALA A 48 -5.76 -4.80 9.61
CA ALA A 48 -5.85 -6.26 9.75
C ALA A 48 -5.80 -6.67 11.22
#